data_AF-A0A8T4P0D4-F1
#
_entry.id   AF-A0A8T4P0D4-F1
#
_cell.length_a   1.000
_cell.length_b   1.000
_cell.length_c   1.000
_cell.angle_alpha   90.00
_cell.angle_beta   90.00
_cell.angle_gamma   90.00
#
_symmetry.space_group_name_H-M   'P 1'
#
loop_
_entity.id
_entity.type
_entity.pdbx_description
1 polymer ?
#
loop_
_entity_poly.entity_id
_entity_poly.type
_entity_poly.pdbx_seq_one_letter_code
_entity_poly.pdbx_strand_id
1 'polypeptide(L)'
;MVKINRSLLFFFLIAAIVVISGCAKAECKTSSDCLSRQCTIPTCEEKKCVYGSQPNCCGNRINESIEDGKPGNQCTCPADYGKCEGKGKVKAGARTEDAAYVRYYCSADNRCVLGVEKNDIIPQNFLDSINPGTFQASSVIKYNKPFDVAKDNFEFRIALDNTGKETVLPIRLAKIKLLFSGESARIEQLIADQDMDYALNGVGDSVKINVPLNLNYRPKEAEEAGSLRYLVDYTHKKQVLIGKVNGTNIFSNETVRAAFTAPIKPVFFVRSG
;
A
#
# COMPACT_ATOMS: atom_id res chain seq x y z
N MET A 1 -7.57 86.85 -15.31
CA MET A 1 -8.37 86.19 -16.38
C MET A 1 -7.42 85.87 -17.53
N VAL A 2 -6.93 84.64 -17.65
CA VAL A 2 -5.96 84.26 -18.69
C VAL A 2 -6.73 84.01 -19.99
N LYS A 3 -6.51 84.83 -21.01
CA LYS A 3 -7.06 84.63 -22.37
C LYS A 3 -6.31 83.46 -23.01
N ILE A 4 -6.78 82.25 -22.76
CA ILE A 4 -6.25 81.05 -23.40
C ILE A 4 -6.59 81.15 -24.88
N ASN A 5 -5.55 81.28 -25.71
CA ASN A 5 -5.69 81.41 -27.15
C ASN A 5 -6.26 80.10 -27.71
N ARG A 6 -7.49 80.11 -28.22
CA ARG A 6 -8.21 78.92 -28.73
C ARG A 6 -7.39 78.14 -29.76
N SER A 7 -6.53 78.83 -30.51
CA SER A 7 -5.60 78.20 -31.47
C SER A 7 -4.53 77.32 -30.80
N LEU A 8 -4.07 77.69 -29.60
CA LEU A 8 -3.02 76.97 -28.87
C LEU A 8 -3.56 75.69 -28.22
N LEU A 9 -4.81 75.72 -27.77
CA LEU A 9 -5.52 74.56 -27.22
C LEU A 9 -5.82 73.51 -28.32
N PHE A 10 -6.09 73.97 -29.55
CA PHE A 10 -6.28 73.09 -30.71
C PHE A 10 -4.98 72.38 -31.12
N PHE A 11 -3.85 73.09 -31.11
CA PHE A 11 -2.53 72.48 -31.37
C PHE A 11 -2.14 71.45 -30.30
N PHE A 12 -2.43 71.71 -29.02
CA PHE A 12 -2.19 70.73 -27.95
C PHE A 12 -3.07 69.49 -28.08
N LEU A 13 -4.33 69.64 -28.52
CA LEU A 13 -5.23 68.52 -28.75
C LEU A 13 -4.78 67.66 -29.94
N ILE A 14 -4.35 68.28 -31.05
CA ILE A 14 -3.80 67.56 -32.21
C ILE A 14 -2.49 66.84 -31.84
N ALA A 15 -1.60 67.51 -31.10
CA ALA A 15 -0.36 66.89 -30.62
C ALA A 15 -0.65 65.71 -29.68
N ALA A 16 -1.64 65.82 -28.79
CA ALA A 16 -2.06 64.71 -27.93
C ALA A 16 -2.62 63.53 -28.74
N ILE A 17 -3.43 63.77 -29.78
CA ILE A 17 -3.97 62.72 -30.66
C ILE A 17 -2.86 61.99 -31.44
N VAL A 18 -1.82 62.72 -31.89
CA VAL A 18 -0.67 62.14 -32.60
C VAL A 18 0.21 61.28 -31.66
N VAL A 19 0.34 61.66 -30.38
CA VAL A 19 1.10 60.87 -29.40
C VAL A 19 0.34 59.60 -28.98
N ILE A 20 -0.99 59.64 -28.92
CA ILE A 20 -1.81 58.45 -28.58
C ILE A 20 -1.84 57.44 -29.75
N SER A 21 -1.68 57.89 -30.99
CA SER A 21 -1.66 57.02 -32.19
C SER A 21 -0.29 56.41 -32.51
N GLY A 22 0.78 56.79 -31.79
CA GLY A 22 2.16 56.36 -32.02
C GLY A 22 2.68 55.18 -31.19
N CYS A 23 1.90 54.63 -30.26
CA CYS A 23 2.40 53.68 -29.25
C CYS A 23 1.66 52.33 -29.19
N ALA A 24 1.41 51.72 -30.35
CA ALA A 24 1.20 50.27 -30.42
C ALA A 24 2.10 49.72 -31.53
N LYS A 25 3.39 49.54 -31.23
CA LYS A 25 4.26 48.76 -32.12
C LYS A 25 3.63 47.37 -32.27
N ALA A 26 3.30 47.01 -33.51
CA ALA A 26 2.86 45.66 -33.87
C ALA A 26 3.85 44.65 -33.29
N GLU A 27 3.36 43.68 -32.52
CA GLU A 27 4.18 42.64 -31.91
C GLU A 27 4.69 41.67 -32.98
N CYS A 28 3.86 41.36 -33.99
CA CYS A 28 4.16 40.44 -35.08
C CYS A 28 3.57 40.93 -36.41
N LYS A 29 4.14 40.45 -37.52
CA LYS A 29 3.54 40.54 -38.87
C LYS A 29 3.09 39.16 -39.37
N THR A 30 3.77 38.11 -38.95
CA THR A 30 3.54 36.71 -39.31
C THR A 30 3.67 35.84 -38.07
N SER A 31 3.12 34.63 -38.10
CA SER A 31 3.24 33.68 -36.98
C SER A 31 4.70 33.30 -36.67
N SER A 32 5.61 33.38 -37.65
CA SER A 32 7.05 33.15 -37.43
C SER A 32 7.76 34.25 -36.65
N ASP A 33 7.16 35.44 -36.54
CA ASP A 33 7.70 36.52 -35.72
C ASP A 33 7.44 36.30 -34.22
N CYS A 34 6.52 35.39 -33.89
CA CYS A 34 6.16 35.05 -32.51
C CYS A 34 7.15 34.04 -31.92
N LEU A 35 7.62 34.32 -30.71
CA LEU A 35 8.52 33.42 -29.98
C LEU A 35 7.80 32.10 -29.66
N SER A 36 8.35 30.97 -30.11
CA SER A 36 7.83 29.66 -29.73
C SER A 36 7.80 29.51 -28.20
N ARG A 37 6.67 29.04 -27.67
CA ARG A 37 6.54 28.61 -26.26
C ARG A 37 6.19 27.13 -26.24
N GLN A 38 6.68 26.42 -25.23
CA GLN A 38 6.44 24.99 -25.08
C GLN A 38 4.93 24.69 -25.11
N CYS A 39 4.56 23.70 -25.92
CA CYS A 39 3.19 23.22 -26.09
C CYS A 39 2.17 24.29 -26.48
N THR A 40 2.60 25.28 -27.26
CA THR A 40 1.70 26.28 -27.86
C THR A 40 1.96 26.43 -29.36
N ILE A 41 0.89 26.74 -30.09
CA ILE A 41 0.93 27.09 -31.51
C ILE A 41 0.80 28.62 -31.59
N PRO A 42 1.89 29.33 -31.91
CA PRO A 42 1.82 30.78 -32.06
C PRO A 42 1.08 31.17 -33.34
N THR A 43 0.13 32.09 -33.23
CA THR A 43 -0.57 32.73 -34.35
C THR A 43 -0.44 34.24 -34.24
N CYS A 44 -0.20 34.93 -35.36
CA CYS A 44 -0.23 36.39 -35.39
C CYS A 44 -1.63 36.87 -35.75
N GLU A 45 -2.39 37.33 -34.75
CA GLU A 45 -3.76 37.82 -34.90
C GLU A 45 -3.81 39.30 -34.54
N GLU A 46 -4.34 40.13 -35.44
CA GLU A 46 -4.43 41.59 -35.25
C GLU A 46 -3.09 42.25 -34.84
N LYS A 47 -1.97 41.73 -35.37
CA LYS A 47 -0.60 42.19 -35.06
C LYS A 47 -0.15 41.91 -33.61
N LYS A 48 -0.80 40.96 -32.93
CA LYS A 48 -0.43 40.43 -31.60
C LYS A 48 -0.16 38.94 -31.69
N CYS A 49 0.79 38.45 -30.90
CA CYS A 49 1.05 37.02 -30.82
C CYS A 49 0.04 36.37 -29.88
N VAL A 50 -0.84 35.55 -30.44
CA VAL A 50 -1.77 34.68 -29.72
C VAL A 50 -1.17 33.28 -29.68
N TYR A 51 -1.35 32.57 -28.56
CA TYR A 51 -0.76 31.25 -28.34
C TYR A 51 -1.90 30.26 -28.08
N GLY A 52 -2.22 29.45 -29.08
CA GLY A 52 -3.16 28.33 -28.92
C GLY A 52 -2.48 27.13 -28.26
N SER A 53 -3.23 26.25 -27.61
CA SER A 53 -2.69 25.00 -27.08
C SER A 53 -2.29 24.05 -28.21
N GLN A 54 -1.09 23.48 -28.12
CA GLN A 54 -0.66 22.42 -29.04
C GLN A 54 -1.23 21.07 -28.57
N PRO A 55 -1.95 20.32 -29.42
CA PRO A 55 -2.51 19.03 -29.01
C PRO A 55 -1.44 17.95 -28.85
N ASN A 56 -1.73 16.98 -27.98
CA ASN A 56 -0.88 15.86 -27.57
C ASN A 56 0.49 16.31 -27.05
N CYS A 57 0.56 17.42 -26.30
CA CYS A 57 1.81 18.01 -25.81
C CYS A 57 1.73 18.28 -24.32
N CYS A 58 2.68 17.73 -23.55
CA CYS A 58 2.68 17.88 -22.10
C CYS A 58 3.07 19.30 -21.65
N GLY A 59 2.15 19.98 -20.96
CA GLY A 59 2.27 21.35 -20.47
C GLY A 59 1.30 22.32 -21.13
N ASN A 60 0.37 21.83 -21.97
CA ASN A 60 -0.67 22.66 -22.60
C ASN A 60 -1.89 22.92 -21.69
N ARG A 61 -1.89 22.32 -20.49
CA ARG A 61 -2.94 22.35 -19.45
C ARG A 61 -4.27 21.70 -19.86
N ILE A 62 -4.24 20.81 -20.84
CA ILE A 62 -5.40 20.08 -21.33
C ILE A 62 -5.10 18.59 -21.17
N ASN A 63 -5.92 17.89 -20.39
CA ASN A 63 -5.73 16.45 -20.17
C ASN A 63 -6.12 15.67 -21.44
N GLU A 64 -5.14 15.23 -22.21
CA GLU A 64 -5.34 14.44 -23.43
C GLU A 64 -4.97 12.97 -23.24
N SER A 65 -5.68 12.04 -23.90
CA SER A 65 -5.42 10.60 -23.72
C SER A 65 -3.99 10.18 -24.09
N ILE A 66 -3.33 10.97 -24.96
CA ILE A 66 -1.94 10.77 -25.39
C ILE A 66 -1.24 12.13 -25.36
N GLU A 67 -0.09 12.21 -24.70
CA GLU A 67 0.75 13.41 -24.63
C GLU A 67 2.20 13.01 -24.85
N ASP A 68 2.90 13.72 -25.74
CA ASP A 68 4.28 13.43 -26.17
C ASP A 68 4.48 11.96 -26.58
N GLY A 69 3.46 11.36 -27.21
CA GLY A 69 3.47 9.97 -27.67
C GLY A 69 3.33 8.93 -26.56
N LYS A 70 2.97 9.32 -25.33
CA LYS A 70 2.74 8.43 -24.18
C LYS A 70 1.30 8.57 -23.67
N PRO A 71 0.75 7.59 -22.92
CA PRO A 71 -0.55 7.75 -22.28
C PRO A 71 -0.57 8.98 -21.37
N GLY A 72 -1.53 9.90 -21.52
CA GLY A 72 -1.63 11.10 -20.69
C GLY A 72 -2.09 10.78 -19.26
N ASN A 73 -1.20 10.96 -18.28
CA ASN A 73 -1.47 10.73 -16.88
C ASN A 73 -0.43 11.43 -15.96
N GLN A 74 -0.62 11.32 -14.65
CA GLN A 74 0.22 11.96 -13.62
C GLN A 74 1.70 11.54 -13.61
N CYS A 75 2.04 10.41 -14.24
CA CYS A 75 3.39 9.86 -14.32
C CYS A 75 4.12 10.19 -15.63
N THR A 76 3.37 10.44 -16.70
CA THR A 76 3.90 10.77 -18.02
C THR A 76 3.87 12.27 -18.30
N CYS A 77 2.85 12.98 -17.79
CA CYS A 77 2.73 14.42 -17.86
C CYS A 77 2.23 15.06 -16.55
N PRO A 78 3.11 15.25 -15.56
CA PRO A 78 2.73 15.91 -14.31
C PRO A 78 2.41 17.40 -14.47
N ALA A 79 2.77 18.02 -15.60
CA ALA A 79 2.47 19.43 -15.86
C ALA A 79 0.96 19.68 -16.03
N ASP A 80 0.27 18.76 -16.70
CA ASP A 80 -1.16 18.88 -16.99
C ASP A 80 -2.00 18.08 -15.99
N TYR A 81 -1.54 16.89 -15.59
CA TYR A 81 -2.28 16.00 -14.67
C TYR A 81 -1.95 16.21 -13.18
N GLY A 82 -0.93 17.00 -12.88
CA GLY A 82 -0.34 17.06 -11.56
C GLY A 82 0.55 15.85 -11.26
N LYS A 83 1.33 15.94 -10.18
CA LYS A 83 2.27 14.88 -9.80
C LYS A 83 1.56 13.71 -9.12
N CYS A 84 1.97 12.49 -9.45
CA CYS A 84 1.62 11.29 -8.70
C CYS A 84 2.49 11.18 -7.43
N GLU A 85 2.20 12.02 -6.45
CA GLU A 85 2.90 12.04 -5.17
C GLU A 85 1.92 12.34 -4.02
N GLY A 86 2.37 12.10 -2.80
CA GLY A 86 1.59 12.34 -1.59
C GLY A 86 1.12 11.07 -0.91
N LYS A 87 0.57 11.23 0.29
CA LYS A 87 0.11 10.12 1.12
C LYS A 87 -1.28 9.65 0.68
N GLY A 88 -1.51 8.34 0.78
CA GLY A 88 -2.86 7.80 0.68
C GLY A 88 -3.75 8.39 1.78
N LYS A 89 -5.06 8.21 1.65
CA LYS A 89 -6.04 8.73 2.60
C LYS A 89 -6.74 7.58 3.30
N VAL A 90 -6.95 7.71 4.60
CA VAL A 90 -7.67 6.74 5.44
C VAL A 90 -8.78 7.44 6.22
N LYS A 91 -9.88 6.74 6.49
CA LYS A 91 -10.96 7.27 7.32
C LYS A 91 -10.71 7.01 8.81
N ALA A 92 -10.69 8.07 9.60
CA ALA A 92 -10.68 8.04 11.06
C ALA A 92 -12.02 8.59 11.58
N GLY A 93 -12.98 7.69 11.79
CA GLY A 93 -14.35 8.08 12.11
C GLY A 93 -15.01 8.87 10.97
N ALA A 94 -15.38 10.12 11.23
CA ALA A 94 -15.97 11.01 10.22
C ALA A 94 -14.93 11.83 9.42
N ARG A 95 -13.64 11.76 9.79
CA ARG A 95 -12.57 12.53 9.16
C ARG A 95 -11.74 11.68 8.21
N THR A 96 -11.11 12.34 7.26
CA THR A 96 -10.12 11.73 6.37
C THR A 96 -8.74 12.25 6.75
N GLU A 97 -7.82 11.34 6.99
CA GLU A 97 -6.45 11.63 7.42
C GLU A 97 -5.45 11.02 6.44
N ASP A 98 -4.21 11.50 6.52
CA ASP A 98 -3.11 10.93 5.76
C ASP A 98 -2.77 9.55 6.31
N ALA A 99 -2.62 8.60 5.40
CA ALA A 99 -2.08 7.29 5.68
C ALA A 99 -0.64 7.38 6.23
N ALA A 100 -0.27 6.41 7.06
CA ALA A 100 1.04 6.38 7.68
C ALA A 100 2.14 5.90 6.72
N TYR A 101 1.85 4.88 5.90
CA TYR A 101 2.83 4.19 5.08
C TYR A 101 2.57 4.27 3.57
N VAL A 102 1.31 4.20 3.14
CA VAL A 102 0.97 4.17 1.71
C VAL A 102 1.06 5.54 1.07
N ARG A 103 1.67 5.58 -0.10
CA ARG A 103 1.92 6.79 -0.89
C ARG A 103 1.65 6.54 -2.36
N TYR A 104 1.29 7.60 -3.07
CA TYR A 104 1.20 7.59 -4.52
C TYR A 104 2.60 7.66 -5.11
N TYR A 105 2.89 6.78 -6.06
CA TYR A 105 4.10 6.83 -6.87
C TYR A 105 3.84 6.27 -8.25
N CYS A 106 4.73 6.60 -9.18
CA CYS A 106 4.70 6.06 -10.53
C CYS A 106 5.30 4.66 -10.56
N SER A 107 4.47 3.68 -10.90
CA SER A 107 4.91 2.32 -11.18
C SER A 107 5.81 2.27 -12.42
N ALA A 108 6.52 1.15 -12.60
CA ALA A 108 7.33 0.88 -13.79
C ALA A 108 6.52 0.97 -15.11
N ASP A 109 5.21 0.75 -15.06
CA ASP A 109 4.30 0.83 -16.21
C ASP A 109 3.81 2.27 -16.48
N ASN A 110 4.39 3.29 -15.85
CA ASN A 110 3.94 4.69 -15.90
C ASN A 110 2.48 4.89 -15.46
N ARG A 111 2.01 4.07 -14.51
CA ARG A 111 0.70 4.25 -13.86
C ARG A 111 0.90 4.81 -12.46
N CYS A 112 0.04 5.76 -12.09
CA CYS A 112 0.00 6.25 -10.72
C CYS A 112 -0.68 5.20 -9.83
N VAL A 113 0.09 4.63 -8.92
CA VAL A 113 -0.36 3.55 -8.04
C VAL A 113 -0.13 3.92 -6.59
N LEU A 114 -0.89 3.28 -5.71
CA LEU A 114 -0.73 3.39 -4.28
C LEU A 114 0.09 2.21 -3.77
N GLY A 115 1.10 2.45 -2.94
CA GLY A 115 1.84 1.38 -2.29
C GLY A 115 2.82 1.89 -1.26
N VAL A 116 3.76 1.04 -0.87
CA VAL A 116 4.69 1.31 0.25
C VAL A 116 6.11 1.43 -0.28
N GLU A 117 6.80 2.48 0.14
CA GLU A 117 8.22 2.67 -0.15
C GLU A 117 9.07 1.60 0.57
N LYS A 118 10.11 1.09 -0.09
CA LYS A 118 10.95 0.01 0.45
C LYS A 118 11.56 0.32 1.83
N ASN A 119 11.86 1.59 2.09
CA ASN A 119 12.47 2.04 3.34
C ASN A 119 11.48 2.07 4.52
N ASP A 120 10.18 2.08 4.23
CA ASP A 120 9.13 2.08 5.26
C ASP A 120 8.74 0.64 5.67
N ILE A 121 9.29 -0.39 5.00
CA ILE A 121 9.01 -1.80 5.27
C ILE A 121 9.98 -2.33 6.33
N ILE A 122 9.46 -2.66 7.51
CA ILE A 122 10.22 -3.16 8.66
C ILE A 122 9.75 -4.59 8.99
N PRO A 123 10.61 -5.61 8.87
CA PRO A 123 10.28 -6.97 9.29
C PRO A 123 9.95 -7.04 10.78
N GLN A 124 8.82 -7.66 11.11
CA GLN A 124 8.41 -7.98 12.46
C GLN A 124 8.69 -9.46 12.73
N ASN A 125 9.03 -9.77 13.99
CA ASN A 125 9.28 -11.13 14.43
C ASN A 125 8.72 -11.34 15.83
N PHE A 126 7.89 -12.36 16.02
CA PHE A 126 7.34 -12.71 17.32
C PHE A 126 7.60 -14.17 17.64
N LEU A 127 8.00 -14.43 18.87
CA LEU A 127 8.16 -15.77 19.42
C LEU A 127 6.98 -16.08 20.35
N ASP A 128 6.35 -17.22 20.14
CA ASP A 128 5.31 -17.78 20.98
C ASP A 128 5.71 -19.19 21.44
N SER A 129 5.15 -19.63 22.57
CA SER A 129 5.37 -20.95 23.14
C SER A 129 4.08 -21.76 23.14
N ILE A 130 4.15 -22.97 22.60
CA ILE A 130 3.09 -23.96 22.54
C ILE A 130 3.40 -25.00 23.61
N ASN A 131 2.61 -25.02 24.70
CA ASN A 131 2.82 -25.95 25.81
C ASN A 131 1.48 -26.56 26.28
N PRO A 132 1.00 -27.63 25.63
CA PRO A 132 -0.18 -28.38 26.09
C PRO A 132 0.09 -29.28 27.31
N GLY A 133 1.28 -29.22 27.90
CA GLY A 133 1.69 -30.03 29.06
C GLY A 133 2.39 -31.35 28.70
N THR A 134 2.10 -31.92 27.53
CA THR A 134 2.74 -33.17 27.05
C THR A 134 4.01 -32.91 26.25
N PHE A 135 4.11 -31.78 25.55
CA PHE A 135 5.31 -31.34 24.84
C PHE A 135 5.45 -29.81 24.91
N GLN A 136 6.59 -29.29 24.49
CA GLN A 136 6.85 -27.86 24.33
C GLN A 136 7.38 -27.60 22.93
N ALA A 137 6.78 -26.64 22.23
CA ALA A 137 7.24 -26.18 20.93
C ALA A 137 7.28 -24.66 20.87
N SER A 138 8.19 -24.11 20.09
CA SER A 138 8.31 -22.68 19.83
C SER A 138 7.75 -22.36 18.44
N SER A 139 7.05 -21.24 18.32
CA SER A 139 6.55 -20.73 17.05
C SER A 139 7.09 -19.33 16.83
N VAL A 140 7.85 -19.14 15.76
CA VAL A 140 8.38 -17.86 15.33
C VAL A 140 7.58 -17.40 14.12
N ILE A 141 6.81 -16.31 14.26
CA ILE A 141 6.07 -15.69 13.16
C ILE A 141 6.81 -14.44 12.68
N LYS A 142 7.04 -14.34 11.37
CA LYS A 142 7.64 -13.18 10.72
C LYS A 142 6.74 -12.64 9.63
N TYR A 143 6.69 -11.32 9.51
CA TYR A 143 5.97 -10.62 8.44
C TYR A 143 6.47 -9.17 8.30
N ASN A 144 6.14 -8.51 7.20
CA ASN A 144 6.51 -7.12 6.96
C ASN A 144 5.53 -6.14 7.61
N LYS A 145 6.01 -5.05 8.22
CA LYS A 145 5.18 -3.91 8.65
C LYS A 145 5.53 -2.67 7.82
N PRO A 146 4.57 -2.03 7.13
CA PRO A 146 3.21 -2.52 6.92
C PRO A 146 3.19 -3.83 6.10
N PHE A 147 2.11 -4.61 6.25
CA PHE A 147 1.88 -5.85 5.53
C PHE A 147 1.07 -5.58 4.27
N ASP A 148 1.69 -5.79 3.12
CA ASP A 148 1.08 -5.60 1.82
C ASP A 148 0.29 -6.84 1.41
N VAL A 149 -1.05 -6.72 1.48
CA VAL A 149 -1.98 -7.85 1.29
C VAL A 149 -1.87 -8.51 -0.08
N ALA A 150 -1.29 -7.82 -1.08
CA ALA A 150 -1.15 -8.34 -2.43
C ALA A 150 0.11 -9.22 -2.63
N LYS A 151 1.15 -9.04 -1.81
CA LYS A 151 2.47 -9.64 -2.07
C LYS A 151 3.14 -10.30 -0.86
N ASP A 152 2.80 -9.89 0.36
CA ASP A 152 3.44 -10.40 1.56
C ASP A 152 2.83 -11.73 2.03
N ASN A 153 3.63 -12.51 2.74
CA ASN A 153 3.23 -13.76 3.38
C ASN A 153 3.62 -13.75 4.85
N PHE A 154 2.86 -14.46 5.68
CA PHE A 154 3.28 -14.76 7.05
C PHE A 154 4.20 -15.99 7.04
N GLU A 155 5.44 -15.82 7.48
CA GLU A 155 6.40 -16.92 7.64
C GLU A 155 6.31 -17.45 9.08
N PHE A 156 5.95 -18.72 9.22
CA PHE A 156 5.98 -19.45 10.48
C PHE A 156 7.18 -20.39 10.51
N ARG A 157 7.89 -20.41 11.62
CA ARG A 157 8.83 -21.48 11.95
C ARG A 157 8.41 -22.10 13.27
N ILE A 158 7.93 -23.34 13.21
CA ILE A 158 7.51 -24.10 14.40
C ILE A 158 8.59 -25.15 14.69
N ALA A 159 9.14 -25.16 15.90
CA ALA A 159 10.18 -26.09 16.33
C ALA A 159 9.75 -26.84 17.60
N LEU A 160 10.04 -28.14 17.67
CA LEU A 160 9.78 -28.95 18.86
C LEU A 160 10.94 -28.79 19.84
N ASP A 161 10.71 -28.12 20.96
CA ASP A 161 11.76 -27.79 21.93
C ASP A 161 11.95 -28.90 22.97
N ASN A 162 10.87 -29.57 23.38
CA ASN A 162 10.89 -30.62 24.40
C ASN A 162 9.70 -31.57 24.26
N THR A 163 9.85 -32.81 24.74
CA THR A 163 8.78 -33.80 24.85
C THR A 163 8.73 -34.36 26.25
N GLY A 164 7.56 -34.32 26.89
CA GLY A 164 7.30 -35.04 28.13
C GLY A 164 7.30 -36.55 27.92
N LYS A 165 7.48 -37.30 29.02
CA LYS A 165 7.60 -38.77 29.00
C LYS A 165 6.38 -39.48 28.39
N GLU A 166 5.22 -38.85 28.46
CA GLU A 166 3.96 -39.41 27.94
C GLU A 166 3.77 -39.13 26.45
N THR A 167 4.57 -38.26 25.82
CA THR A 167 4.38 -37.92 24.41
C THR A 167 4.92 -39.02 23.50
N VAL A 168 4.10 -39.42 22.54
CA VAL A 168 4.48 -40.35 21.47
C VAL A 168 4.56 -39.57 20.16
N LEU A 169 5.74 -39.55 19.58
CA LEU A 169 6.06 -38.88 18.31
C LEU A 169 5.50 -39.67 17.11
N PRO A 170 5.28 -39.01 15.95
CA PRO A 170 5.48 -37.58 15.71
C PRO A 170 4.31 -36.70 16.17
N ILE A 171 4.60 -35.42 16.39
CA ILE A 171 3.55 -34.39 16.50
C ILE A 171 3.25 -33.90 15.08
N ARG A 172 2.00 -34.02 14.65
CA ARG A 172 1.55 -33.58 13.32
C ARG A 172 0.85 -32.23 13.40
N LEU A 173 1.36 -31.26 12.65
CA LEU A 173 0.69 -29.98 12.41
C LEU A 173 -0.28 -30.17 11.24
N ALA A 174 -1.55 -29.82 11.47
CA ALA A 174 -2.63 -30.08 10.53
C ALA A 174 -3.13 -28.82 9.82
N LYS A 175 -3.14 -27.68 10.52
CA LYS A 175 -3.77 -26.46 9.99
C LYS A 175 -3.27 -25.19 10.65
N ILE A 176 -3.11 -24.11 9.88
CA ILE A 176 -2.88 -22.75 10.40
C ILE A 176 -4.00 -21.85 9.92
N LYS A 177 -4.61 -21.14 10.85
CA LYS A 177 -5.63 -20.11 10.60
C LYS A 177 -5.11 -18.76 11.04
N LEU A 178 -5.36 -17.72 10.24
CA LEU A 178 -5.09 -16.33 10.60
C LEU A 178 -6.42 -15.60 10.83
N LEU A 179 -6.58 -15.07 12.04
CA LEU A 179 -7.70 -14.25 12.45
C LEU A 179 -7.24 -12.81 12.59
N PHE A 180 -8.04 -11.88 12.07
CA PHE A 180 -7.81 -10.46 12.16
C PHE A 180 -8.96 -9.75 12.87
N SER A 181 -8.62 -8.87 13.81
CA SER A 181 -9.54 -7.92 14.41
C SER A 181 -9.06 -6.51 14.10
N GLY A 182 -9.74 -5.84 13.17
CA GLY A 182 -9.50 -4.42 12.89
C GLY A 182 -9.86 -3.54 14.08
N GLU A 183 -9.27 -2.35 14.19
CA GLU A 183 -9.53 -1.43 15.32
C GLU A 183 -11.01 -1.07 15.49
N SER A 184 -11.74 -0.98 14.38
CA SER A 184 -13.19 -0.69 14.37
C SER A 184 -14.07 -1.94 14.34
N ALA A 185 -13.48 -3.14 14.24
CA ALA A 185 -14.22 -4.39 14.15
C ALA A 185 -14.47 -4.99 15.54
N ARG A 186 -15.70 -5.41 15.79
CA ARG A 186 -16.07 -6.12 17.04
C ARG A 186 -15.87 -7.64 16.95
N ILE A 187 -15.57 -8.14 15.76
CA ILE A 187 -15.55 -9.58 15.44
C ILE A 187 -14.23 -9.86 14.73
N GLU A 188 -13.63 -10.99 15.09
CA GLU A 188 -12.47 -11.52 14.38
C GLU A 188 -12.90 -12.12 13.03
N GLN A 189 -12.22 -11.70 11.97
CA GLN A 189 -12.39 -12.24 10.63
C GLN A 189 -11.30 -13.26 10.34
N LEU A 190 -11.68 -14.42 9.82
CA LEU A 190 -10.72 -15.37 9.24
C LEU A 190 -10.22 -14.81 7.90
N ILE A 191 -8.91 -14.54 7.81
CA ILE A 191 -8.29 -13.88 6.65
C ILE A 191 -7.33 -14.80 5.88
N ALA A 192 -6.89 -15.88 6.49
CA ALA A 192 -6.20 -16.96 5.81
C ALA A 192 -6.45 -18.30 6.50
N ASP A 193 -6.40 -19.37 5.71
CA ASP A 193 -6.49 -20.73 6.20
C ASP A 193 -5.65 -21.67 5.34
N GLN A 194 -4.79 -22.47 5.96
CA GLN A 194 -3.89 -23.37 5.26
C GLN A 194 -3.83 -24.73 5.94
N ASP A 195 -4.36 -25.74 5.25
CA ASP A 195 -4.17 -27.14 5.62
C ASP A 195 -2.71 -27.57 5.35
N MET A 196 -2.18 -28.45 6.20
CA MET A 196 -0.84 -29.00 6.09
C MET A 196 -0.75 -30.39 6.73
N ASP A 197 0.32 -31.14 6.44
CA ASP A 197 0.62 -32.43 7.10
C ASP A 197 2.11 -32.50 7.41
N TYR A 198 2.57 -31.62 8.29
CA TYR A 198 3.97 -31.60 8.72
C TYR A 198 4.13 -32.39 10.01
N ALA A 199 5.15 -33.26 10.06
CA ALA A 199 5.48 -34.07 11.23
C ALA A 199 6.78 -33.59 11.88
N LEU A 200 6.73 -33.34 13.18
CA LEU A 200 7.91 -33.13 14.03
C LEU A 200 8.23 -34.49 14.68
N ASN A 201 9.32 -35.12 14.25
CA ASN A 201 9.70 -36.49 14.60
C ASN A 201 10.60 -36.58 15.82
N GLY A 202 11.20 -35.46 16.23
CA GLY A 202 12.12 -35.39 17.37
C GLY A 202 12.29 -33.97 17.90
N VAL A 203 12.78 -33.88 19.14
CA VAL A 203 13.20 -32.61 19.73
C VAL A 203 14.31 -32.01 18.85
N GLY A 204 14.19 -30.72 18.53
CA GLY A 204 15.05 -29.99 17.60
C GLY A 204 14.51 -29.94 16.17
N ASP A 205 13.53 -30.77 15.80
CA ASP A 205 12.89 -30.69 14.49
C ASP A 205 12.15 -29.36 14.34
N SER A 206 12.18 -28.80 13.14
CA SER A 206 11.43 -27.59 12.82
C SER A 206 10.89 -27.61 11.40
N VAL A 207 9.80 -26.90 11.20
CA VAL A 207 9.19 -26.69 9.89
C VAL A 207 9.04 -25.20 9.61
N LYS A 208 9.25 -24.81 8.36
CA LYS A 208 8.98 -23.47 7.85
C LYS A 208 7.73 -23.51 6.97
N ILE A 209 6.76 -22.64 7.26
CA ILE A 209 5.47 -22.57 6.59
C ILE A 209 5.23 -21.13 6.16
N ASN A 210 4.90 -20.89 4.89
CA ASN A 210 4.51 -19.58 4.39
C ASN A 210 3.00 -19.56 4.16
N VAL A 211 2.30 -18.63 4.81
CA VAL A 211 0.85 -18.50 4.75
C VAL A 211 0.47 -17.19 4.06
N PRO A 212 0.00 -17.23 2.80
CA PRO A 212 -0.56 -16.08 2.11
C PRO A 212 -1.96 -15.73 2.64
N LEU A 213 -2.41 -14.50 2.41
CA LEU A 213 -3.82 -14.14 2.57
C LEU A 213 -4.64 -14.74 1.43
N ASN A 214 -5.27 -15.90 1.66
CA ASN A 214 -5.93 -16.70 0.62
C ASN A 214 -7.47 -16.69 0.67
N LEU A 215 -8.08 -15.91 1.57
CA LEU A 215 -9.54 -15.81 1.70
C LEU A 215 -10.11 -14.51 1.12
N ASN A 216 -9.43 -13.95 0.11
CA ASN A 216 -9.81 -12.69 -0.55
C ASN A 216 -10.01 -11.53 0.45
N TYR A 217 -9.30 -11.54 1.58
CA TYR A 217 -9.33 -10.42 2.52
C TYR A 217 -8.80 -9.16 1.81
N ARG A 218 -9.54 -8.06 1.94
CA ARG A 218 -9.17 -6.76 1.40
C ARG A 218 -9.39 -5.72 2.49
N PRO A 219 -8.36 -4.93 2.84
CA PRO A 219 -8.53 -3.79 3.72
C PRO A 219 -9.63 -2.86 3.18
N LYS A 220 -10.48 -2.37 4.07
CA LYS A 220 -11.59 -1.47 3.69
C LYS A 220 -11.05 -0.12 3.19
N GLU A 221 -10.02 0.36 3.88
CA GLU A 221 -9.33 1.60 3.59
C GLU A 221 -7.97 1.32 2.91
N ALA A 222 -7.27 2.38 2.53
CA ALA A 222 -5.92 2.27 1.97
C ALA A 222 -4.94 1.59 2.94
N GLU A 223 -5.13 1.82 4.24
CA GLU A 223 -4.47 1.12 5.34
C GLU A 223 -5.50 0.75 6.40
N GLU A 224 -5.28 -0.39 7.04
CA GLU A 224 -6.12 -0.85 8.13
C GLU A 224 -5.23 -1.35 9.28
N ALA A 225 -5.28 -0.62 10.38
CA ALA A 225 -4.67 -1.02 11.63
C ALA A 225 -5.54 -2.05 12.34
N GLY A 226 -4.90 -2.98 13.03
CA GLY A 226 -5.61 -3.91 13.88
C GLY A 226 -4.68 -4.91 14.51
N SER A 227 -5.22 -6.10 14.71
CA SER A 227 -4.55 -7.12 15.44
C SER A 227 -4.75 -8.50 14.82
N LEU A 228 -3.69 -9.27 14.80
CA LEU A 228 -3.58 -10.58 14.21
C LEU A 228 -3.45 -11.62 15.32
N ARG A 229 -4.18 -12.72 15.17
CA ARG A 229 -4.05 -13.91 15.99
C ARG A 229 -3.99 -15.11 15.07
N TYR A 230 -3.13 -16.08 15.36
CA TYR A 230 -3.10 -17.33 14.60
C TYR A 230 -3.47 -18.51 15.47
N LEU A 231 -4.03 -19.53 14.83
CA LEU A 231 -4.30 -20.82 15.45
C LEU A 231 -3.53 -21.90 14.72
N VAL A 232 -2.97 -22.84 15.46
CA VAL A 232 -2.29 -24.03 14.93
C VAL A 232 -3.06 -25.27 15.41
N ASP A 233 -3.73 -25.96 14.50
CA ASP A 233 -4.36 -27.25 14.79
C ASP A 233 -3.27 -28.34 14.68
N TYR A 234 -3.17 -29.21 15.69
CA TYR A 234 -2.18 -30.28 15.73
C TYR A 234 -2.75 -31.57 16.33
N THR A 235 -2.11 -32.69 16.00
CA THR A 235 -2.43 -34.02 16.51
C THR A 235 -1.17 -34.69 17.03
N HIS A 236 -1.26 -35.32 18.19
CA HIS A 236 -0.18 -36.17 18.73
C HIS A 236 -0.78 -37.38 19.45
N LYS A 237 0.07 -38.35 19.78
CA LYS A 237 -0.31 -39.48 20.64
C LYS A 237 0.27 -39.25 22.04
N LYS A 238 -0.48 -39.62 23.07
CA LYS A 238 0.03 -39.68 24.46
C LYS A 238 -0.12 -41.09 25.02
N GLN A 239 0.83 -41.52 25.85
CA GLN A 239 0.75 -42.75 26.62
C GLN A 239 -0.13 -42.53 27.84
N VAL A 240 -1.17 -43.33 28.01
CA VAL A 240 -2.05 -43.31 29.17
C VAL A 240 -1.99 -44.66 29.88
N LEU A 241 -1.89 -44.63 31.21
CA LEU A 241 -1.92 -45.83 32.04
C LEU A 241 -3.34 -46.41 32.01
N ILE A 242 -3.51 -47.60 31.44
CA ILE A 242 -4.81 -48.29 31.38
C ILE A 242 -4.98 -49.34 32.48
N GLY A 243 -3.89 -49.74 33.13
CA GLY A 243 -3.95 -50.68 34.24
C GLY A 243 -2.58 -51.15 34.71
N LYS A 244 -2.60 -52.13 35.62
CA LYS A 244 -1.40 -52.85 36.07
C LYS A 244 -1.64 -54.34 35.96
N VAL A 245 -0.67 -55.08 35.43
CA VAL A 245 -0.67 -56.55 35.44
C VAL A 245 0.61 -57.00 36.13
N ASN A 246 0.44 -57.76 37.23
CA ASN A 246 1.55 -58.24 38.06
C ASN A 246 2.51 -57.12 38.52
N GLY A 247 1.96 -55.96 38.91
CA GLY A 247 2.75 -54.80 39.34
C GLY A 247 3.38 -53.98 38.21
N THR A 248 3.32 -54.45 36.95
CA THR A 248 3.82 -53.71 35.79
C THR A 248 2.74 -52.82 35.22
N ASN A 249 3.06 -51.54 34.99
CA ASN A 249 2.17 -50.58 34.35
C ASN A 249 1.94 -50.95 32.88
N ILE A 250 0.67 -50.99 32.46
CA ILE A 250 0.29 -51.15 31.05
C ILE A 250 -0.20 -49.82 30.52
N PHE A 251 0.39 -49.39 29.40
CA PHE A 251 0.05 -48.15 28.73
C PHE A 251 -0.68 -48.42 27.41
N SER A 252 -1.58 -47.51 27.05
CA SER A 252 -2.19 -47.43 25.72
C SER A 252 -1.88 -46.07 25.09
N ASN A 253 -1.91 -46.00 23.77
CA ASN A 253 -1.73 -44.76 23.04
C ASN A 253 -3.10 -44.12 22.76
N GLU A 254 -3.33 -42.93 23.31
CA GLU A 254 -4.49 -42.10 23.02
C GLU A 254 -4.13 -41.03 21.98
N THR A 255 -4.95 -40.85 20.94
CA THR A 255 -4.75 -39.78 19.95
C THR A 255 -5.42 -38.50 20.44
N VAL A 256 -4.63 -37.44 20.62
CA VAL A 256 -5.10 -36.12 21.05
C VAL A 256 -5.09 -35.18 19.86
N ARG A 257 -6.23 -34.54 19.61
CA ARG A 257 -6.38 -33.43 18.66
C ARG A 257 -6.62 -32.15 19.44
N ALA A 258 -5.81 -31.14 19.21
CA ALA A 258 -5.89 -29.88 19.93
C ALA A 258 -5.53 -28.71 19.01
N ALA A 259 -5.78 -27.50 19.50
CA ALA A 259 -5.42 -26.26 18.83
C ALA A 259 -4.65 -25.37 19.79
N PHE A 260 -3.60 -24.72 19.29
CA PHE A 260 -2.94 -23.62 19.99
C PHE A 260 -3.48 -22.30 19.45
N THR A 261 -3.81 -21.37 20.35
CA THR A 261 -4.24 -20.02 20.01
C THR A 261 -3.17 -19.05 20.49
N ALA A 262 -2.52 -18.35 19.55
CA ALA A 262 -1.46 -17.42 19.88
C ALA A 262 -2.00 -16.15 20.57
N PRO A 263 -1.17 -15.43 21.34
CA PRO A 263 -1.47 -14.06 21.75
C PRO A 263 -1.66 -13.14 20.54
N ILE A 264 -2.45 -12.10 20.75
CA ILE A 264 -2.72 -11.08 19.74
C ILE A 264 -1.43 -10.30 19.42
N LYS A 265 -1.15 -10.06 18.14
CA LYS A 265 -0.04 -9.25 17.63
C LYS A 265 -0.59 -8.03 16.88
N PRO A 266 -0.03 -6.83 17.04
CA PRO A 266 -0.46 -5.68 16.23
C PRO A 266 -0.09 -5.93 14.76
N VAL A 267 -0.94 -5.55 13.81
CA VAL A 267 -0.66 -5.62 12.38
C VAL A 267 -1.21 -4.37 11.68
N PHE A 268 -0.55 -3.96 10.60
CA PHE A 268 -0.99 -2.87 9.74
C PHE A 268 -1.09 -3.42 8.32
N PHE A 269 -2.31 -3.62 7.83
CA PHE A 269 -2.53 -4.06 6.46
C PHE A 269 -2.59 -2.86 5.53
N VAL A 270 -2.01 -2.99 4.36
CA VAL A 270 -2.06 -1.97 3.31
C VAL A 270 -2.54 -2.60 2.01
N ARG A 271 -3.34 -1.83 1.28
CA ARG A 271 -3.82 -2.20 -0.06
C ARG A 271 -2.95 -1.51 -1.10
N SER A 272 -1.97 -2.24 -1.65
CA SER A 272 -1.24 -1.78 -2.83
C SER A 272 -2.07 -1.97 -4.12
N GLY A 273 -1.83 -1.13 -5.12
CA GLY A 273 -2.52 -1.13 -6.42
C GLY A 273 -1.58 -1.25 -7.62
#